data_AF-A0A356GFY3-F1
#
_entry.id   AF-A0A356GFY3-F1
#
_cell.length_a   1.000
_cell.length_b   1.000
_cell.length_c   1.000
_cell.angle_alpha   90.00
_cell.angle_beta   90.00
_cell.angle_gamma   90.00
#
_symmetry.space_group_name_H-M   'P 1'
#
loop_
_entity.id
_entity.type
_entity.pdbx_description
1 polymer ?
#
loop_
_entity_poly.entity_id
_entity_poly.type
_entity_poly.pdbx_seq_one_letter_code
_entity_poly.pdbx_strand_id
1 'polypeptide(L)'
;MYCQKCGKEINESDAFCPECGAPKTESTEKQASPEQQTACTPASNIFAAQKFQMNWYKALIYAILFLSAIANLINSIKYFTGIIYGDQATAKSVYEQFAALKPLDILTGCVLLGIAVLAIVTRFALAKFKKSGPVLLYAVYLSNIIYTFVYTIAASSIAKTNLFNYSTIISVIISVVMLFANYKYFTKRKELFVK
;
A
#
# COMPACT_ATOMS: atom_id res chain seq x y z
N MET A 1 55.81 22.85 -11.05
CA MET A 1 54.35 23.17 -11.17
C MET A 1 53.81 23.53 -9.80
N TYR A 2 52.71 24.26 -9.63
CA TYR A 2 52.21 24.64 -8.29
C TYR A 2 50.92 23.94 -7.88
N CYS A 3 50.83 23.51 -6.61
CA CYS A 3 49.66 22.83 -6.07
C CYS A 3 48.53 23.81 -5.75
N GLN A 4 47.37 23.65 -6.39
CA GLN A 4 46.19 24.53 -6.20
C GLN A 4 45.63 24.56 -4.76
N LYS A 5 45.97 23.58 -3.89
CA LYS A 5 45.47 23.50 -2.51
C LYS A 5 46.36 24.18 -1.47
N CYS A 6 47.68 24.27 -1.69
CA CYS A 6 48.64 24.79 -0.71
C CYS A 6 49.67 25.78 -1.28
N GLY A 7 49.66 26.06 -2.59
CA GLY A 7 50.57 27.01 -3.23
C GLY A 7 52.03 26.58 -3.35
N LYS A 8 52.44 25.43 -2.78
CA LYS A 8 53.81 24.90 -2.91
C LYS A 8 54.05 24.27 -4.28
N GLU A 9 55.33 24.26 -4.70
CA GLU A 9 55.78 23.62 -5.93
C GLU A 9 55.77 22.08 -5.81
N ILE A 10 55.49 21.41 -6.93
CA ILE A 10 55.41 19.97 -7.15
C ILE A 10 56.07 19.61 -8.49
N ASN A 11 56.75 18.46 -8.51
CA ASN A 11 57.40 17.93 -9.70
C ASN A 11 56.37 17.30 -10.64
N GLU A 12 56.74 17.11 -11.91
CA GLU A 12 55.78 16.65 -12.92
C GLU A 12 55.38 15.18 -12.75
N SER A 13 56.28 14.37 -12.16
CA SER A 13 56.14 12.95 -11.82
C SER A 13 55.23 12.66 -10.62
N ASP A 14 54.91 13.66 -9.81
CA ASP A 14 54.30 13.45 -8.50
C ASP A 14 52.77 13.40 -8.60
N ALA A 15 52.17 12.21 -8.43
CA ALA A 15 50.72 12.02 -8.51
C ALA A 15 49.94 12.71 -7.38
N PHE A 16 50.60 12.98 -6.25
CA PHE A 16 50.05 13.68 -5.08
C PHE A 16 51.07 14.68 -4.53
N CYS A 17 50.61 15.83 -4.05
CA CYS A 17 51.46 16.82 -3.40
C CYS A 17 52.00 16.28 -2.06
N PRO A 18 53.32 16.14 -1.86
CA PRO A 18 53.90 15.53 -0.66
C PRO A 18 53.64 16.33 0.62
N GLU A 19 53.34 17.62 0.48
CA GLU A 19 53.15 18.58 1.58
C GLU A 19 51.70 18.68 2.08
N CYS A 20 50.70 18.24 1.31
CA CYS A 20 49.29 18.34 1.71
C CYS A 20 48.38 17.18 1.27
N GLY A 21 48.95 16.14 0.64
CA GLY A 21 48.25 14.94 0.17
C GLY A 21 47.25 15.18 -0.98
N ALA A 22 47.20 16.37 -1.57
CA ALA A 22 46.27 16.67 -2.66
C ALA A 22 46.66 15.96 -3.96
N PRO A 23 45.74 15.23 -4.63
CA PRO A 23 46.02 14.64 -5.94
C PRO A 23 46.25 15.71 -7.01
N LYS A 24 47.05 15.37 -8.03
CA LYS A 24 47.31 16.23 -9.20
C LYS A 24 46.11 16.18 -10.16
N THR A 25 45.22 17.18 -10.09
CA THR A 25 44.02 17.24 -10.92
C THR A 25 44.33 17.72 -12.35
N GLU A 26 44.57 16.79 -13.27
CA GLU A 26 44.60 17.10 -14.70
C GLU A 26 43.16 17.21 -15.25
N SER A 27 42.86 18.33 -15.90
CA SER A 27 41.50 18.66 -16.38
C SER A 27 41.20 17.99 -17.71
N THR A 28 40.43 16.89 -17.70
CA THR A 28 39.74 16.35 -18.88
C THR A 28 38.35 15.85 -18.46
N GLU A 29 37.30 16.35 -19.10
CA GLU A 29 35.92 15.99 -18.77
C GLU A 29 35.55 14.58 -19.26
N LYS A 30 35.37 13.63 -18.32
CA LYS A 30 34.35 12.57 -18.46
C LYS A 30 34.05 11.81 -17.14
N GLN A 31 32.78 11.92 -16.73
CA GLN A 31 32.00 10.89 -16.00
C GLN A 31 32.66 10.16 -14.82
N ALA A 32 32.54 10.71 -13.60
CA ALA A 32 32.48 9.91 -12.36
C ALA A 32 31.65 10.62 -11.28
N SER A 33 31.04 9.83 -10.39
CA SER A 33 30.55 10.25 -9.07
C SER A 33 31.50 9.65 -8.01
N PRO A 34 31.67 10.24 -6.82
CA PRO A 34 30.90 9.69 -5.69
C PRO A 34 30.52 10.68 -4.55
N GLU A 35 29.68 10.15 -3.66
CA GLU A 35 29.60 10.26 -2.17
C GLU A 35 30.64 11.11 -1.40
N GLN A 36 30.40 11.61 -0.15
CA GLN A 36 29.43 11.28 0.94
C GLN A 36 29.26 12.57 1.83
N GLN A 37 28.68 12.70 3.06
CA GLN A 37 28.10 11.81 4.10
C GLN A 37 27.09 12.61 5.00
N THR A 38 26.86 12.16 6.24
CA THR A 38 26.04 12.71 7.36
C THR A 38 24.51 12.80 7.14
N ALA A 39 23.66 12.21 8.00
CA ALA A 39 23.90 11.34 9.16
C ALA A 39 22.76 10.33 9.43
N CYS A 40 23.11 9.22 10.07
CA CYS A 40 22.31 8.25 10.85
C CYS A 40 20.88 7.82 10.42
N THR A 41 20.72 6.48 10.34
CA THR A 41 19.46 5.68 10.26
C THR A 41 18.76 5.62 8.88
N PRO A 42 17.96 4.57 8.63
CA PRO A 42 18.46 3.24 8.29
C PRO A 42 18.37 3.01 6.77
N ALA A 43 19.49 3.18 6.08
CA ALA A 43 19.56 3.18 4.60
C ALA A 43 19.29 1.81 3.93
N SER A 44 19.36 0.70 4.68
CA SER A 44 19.19 -0.68 4.19
C SER A 44 17.99 -0.86 3.25
N ASN A 45 16.83 -0.31 3.63
CA ASN A 45 15.59 -0.49 2.89
C ASN A 45 15.52 0.39 1.64
N ILE A 46 16.33 1.45 1.55
CA ILE A 46 16.39 2.33 0.37
C ILE A 46 17.24 1.67 -0.71
N PHE A 47 18.45 1.20 -0.38
CA PHE A 47 19.29 0.42 -1.30
C PHE A 47 18.58 -0.87 -1.77
N ALA A 48 17.92 -1.59 -0.85
CA ALA A 48 17.12 -2.76 -1.22
C ALA A 48 15.91 -2.39 -2.12
N ALA A 49 15.24 -1.26 -1.90
CA ALA A 49 14.15 -0.81 -2.76
C ALA A 49 14.63 -0.37 -4.16
N GLN A 50 15.82 0.24 -4.25
CA GLN A 50 16.42 0.70 -5.51
C GLN A 50 16.77 -0.45 -6.47
N LYS A 51 17.05 -1.65 -5.93
CA LYS A 51 17.24 -2.90 -6.68
C LYS A 51 15.98 -3.39 -7.43
N PHE A 52 14.78 -2.92 -7.06
CA PHE A 52 13.52 -3.35 -7.66
C PHE A 52 12.81 -2.24 -8.41
N GLN A 53 12.12 -2.59 -9.51
CA GLN A 53 11.08 -1.71 -10.04
C GLN A 53 9.87 -1.69 -9.08
N MET A 54 9.59 -0.50 -8.56
CA MET A 54 8.60 -0.25 -7.49
C MET A 54 7.30 0.38 -8.00
N ASN A 55 7.04 0.40 -9.31
CA ASN A 55 5.88 1.10 -9.90
C ASN A 55 4.55 0.57 -9.36
N TRP A 56 4.37 -0.76 -9.27
CA TRP A 56 3.21 -1.38 -8.62
C TRP A 56 3.10 -1.01 -7.14
N TYR A 57 4.23 -0.99 -6.40
CA TYR A 57 4.25 -0.62 -4.98
C TYR A 57 3.82 0.83 -4.74
N LYS A 58 4.27 1.75 -5.61
CA LYS A 58 3.82 3.16 -5.62
C LYS A 58 2.32 3.24 -5.89
N ALA A 59 1.82 2.58 -6.95
CA ALA A 59 0.38 2.56 -7.26
C ALA A 59 -0.46 2.00 -6.09
N LEU A 60 0.00 0.92 -5.46
CA LEU A 60 -0.66 0.28 -4.33
C LEU A 60 -0.81 1.23 -3.12
N ILE A 61 0.27 1.94 -2.76
CA ILE A 61 0.36 2.81 -1.57
C ILE A 61 -0.26 4.20 -1.79
N TYR A 62 -0.18 4.74 -3.00
CA TYR A 62 -0.67 6.10 -3.32
C TYR A 62 -2.07 6.13 -3.93
N ALA A 63 -2.56 5.04 -4.55
CA ALA A 63 -3.89 5.00 -5.16
C ALA A 63 -4.76 3.86 -4.61
N ILE A 64 -4.34 2.59 -4.79
CA ILE A 64 -5.24 1.43 -4.62
C ILE A 64 -5.75 1.29 -3.17
N LEU A 65 -4.89 1.47 -2.16
CA LEU A 65 -5.31 1.39 -0.75
C LEU A 65 -6.23 2.54 -0.33
N PHE A 66 -6.06 3.75 -0.89
CA PHE A 66 -6.97 4.86 -0.64
C PHE A 66 -8.31 4.66 -1.36
N LEU A 67 -8.31 4.20 -2.61
CA LEU A 67 -9.52 3.85 -3.36
C LEU A 67 -10.30 2.73 -2.66
N SER A 68 -9.61 1.72 -2.12
CA SER A 68 -10.21 0.65 -1.32
C SER A 68 -10.83 1.18 -0.01
N ALA A 69 -10.14 2.09 0.71
CA ALA A 69 -10.69 2.72 1.91
C ALA A 69 -11.92 3.58 1.61
N ILE A 70 -11.88 4.40 0.55
CA ILE A 70 -12.99 5.25 0.11
C ILE A 70 -14.19 4.38 -0.33
N ALA A 71 -13.98 3.33 -1.10
CA ALA A 71 -15.05 2.42 -1.53
C ALA A 71 -15.70 1.70 -0.33
N ASN A 72 -14.90 1.25 0.64
CA ASN A 72 -15.42 0.63 1.87
C ASN A 72 -16.19 1.65 2.74
N LEU A 73 -15.73 2.90 2.83
CA LEU A 73 -16.45 3.98 3.53
C LEU A 73 -17.78 4.33 2.84
N ILE A 74 -17.79 4.48 1.52
CA ILE A 74 -19.02 4.73 0.73
C ILE A 74 -20.02 3.59 0.94
N ASN A 75 -19.58 2.34 0.90
CA ASN A 75 -20.45 1.20 1.16
C ASN A 75 -20.94 1.18 2.62
N SER A 76 -20.07 1.42 3.60
CA SER A 76 -20.43 1.54 5.02
C SER A 76 -21.57 2.54 5.25
N ILE A 77 -21.49 3.73 4.63
CA ILE A 77 -22.56 4.74 4.66
C ILE A 77 -23.86 4.22 4.02
N LYS A 78 -23.80 3.54 2.85
CA LYS A 78 -24.99 2.95 2.22
C LYS A 78 -25.68 1.89 3.10
N TYR A 79 -24.90 1.10 3.84
CA TYR A 79 -25.43 0.11 4.79
C TYR A 79 -26.09 0.81 5.99
N PHE A 80 -25.41 1.77 6.63
CA PHE A 80 -25.98 2.51 7.77
C PHE A 80 -27.26 3.30 7.42
N THR A 81 -27.41 3.71 6.16
CA THR A 81 -28.57 4.48 5.67
C THR A 81 -29.62 3.63 4.94
N GLY A 82 -29.40 2.33 4.74
CA GLY A 82 -30.29 1.46 3.95
C GLY A 82 -30.35 1.77 2.45
N ILE A 83 -29.55 2.72 1.94
CA ILE A 83 -29.54 3.15 0.52
C ILE A 83 -29.07 2.03 -0.43
N ILE A 84 -28.56 0.92 0.09
CA ILE A 84 -28.37 -0.33 -0.65
C ILE A 84 -29.67 -0.87 -1.30
N TYR A 85 -30.85 -0.51 -0.77
CA TYR A 85 -32.15 -0.95 -1.27
C TYR A 85 -32.83 0.08 -2.20
N GLY A 86 -32.25 1.26 -2.40
CA GLY A 86 -32.85 2.35 -3.16
C GLY A 86 -32.91 3.64 -2.35
N ASP A 87 -34.06 4.30 -2.34
CA ASP A 87 -34.29 5.50 -1.54
C ASP A 87 -34.70 5.19 -0.08
N GLN A 88 -34.87 6.24 0.73
CA GLN A 88 -35.24 6.09 2.15
C GLN A 88 -36.64 5.48 2.35
N ALA A 89 -37.56 5.69 1.41
CA ALA A 89 -38.90 5.10 1.48
C ALA A 89 -38.85 3.59 1.21
N THR A 90 -38.12 3.19 0.18
CA THR A 90 -37.88 1.79 -0.20
C THR A 90 -37.15 1.04 0.92
N ALA A 91 -36.09 1.64 1.50
CA ALA A 91 -35.37 1.06 2.63
C ALA A 91 -36.27 0.86 3.85
N LYS A 92 -37.17 1.83 4.16
CA LYS A 92 -38.16 1.69 5.24
C LYS A 92 -39.09 0.49 5.01
N SER A 93 -39.66 0.36 3.81
CA SER A 93 -40.54 -0.76 3.45
C SER A 93 -39.83 -2.12 3.54
N VAL A 94 -38.56 -2.19 3.10
CA VAL A 94 -37.73 -3.40 3.22
C VAL A 94 -37.49 -3.78 4.68
N TYR A 95 -37.22 -2.81 5.56
CA TYR A 95 -37.06 -3.07 7.00
C TYR A 95 -38.38 -3.38 7.74
N GLU A 96 -39.52 -2.91 7.24
CA GLU A 96 -40.84 -3.29 7.76
C GLU A 96 -41.21 -4.73 7.38
N GLN A 97 -40.85 -5.17 6.16
CA GLN A 97 -41.03 -6.55 5.72
C GLN A 97 -40.00 -7.53 6.34
N PHE A 98 -38.76 -7.07 6.53
CA PHE A 98 -37.62 -7.88 6.98
C PHE A 98 -36.83 -7.18 8.09
N ALA A 99 -37.43 -7.04 9.28
CA ALA A 99 -36.83 -6.34 10.43
C ALA A 99 -35.41 -6.81 10.82
N ALA A 100 -35.05 -8.06 10.51
CA ALA A 100 -33.72 -8.63 10.75
C ALA A 100 -32.61 -8.10 9.82
N LEU A 101 -32.94 -7.47 8.68
CA LEU A 101 -31.93 -6.86 7.80
C LEU A 101 -31.29 -5.62 8.43
N LYS A 102 -32.07 -4.77 9.13
CA LYS A 102 -31.55 -3.53 9.73
C LYS A 102 -30.36 -3.72 10.68
N PRO A 103 -30.37 -4.65 11.66
CA PRO A 103 -29.18 -4.91 12.48
C PRO A 103 -28.03 -5.58 11.70
N LEU A 104 -28.32 -6.40 10.68
CA LEU A 104 -27.31 -7.00 9.81
C LEU A 104 -26.58 -5.92 8.99
N ASP A 105 -27.30 -4.93 8.48
CA ASP A 105 -26.73 -3.80 7.74
C ASP A 105 -25.88 -2.91 8.63
N ILE A 106 -26.35 -2.57 9.82
CA ILE A 106 -25.57 -1.78 10.80
C ILE A 106 -24.27 -2.52 11.16
N LEU A 107 -24.33 -3.83 11.40
CA LEU A 107 -23.14 -4.65 11.65
C LEU A 107 -22.19 -4.66 10.45
N THR A 108 -22.72 -4.81 9.24
CA THR A 108 -21.96 -4.80 7.97
C THR A 108 -21.31 -3.43 7.72
N GLY A 109 -22.01 -2.33 8.03
CA GLY A 109 -21.50 -0.96 7.99
C GLY A 109 -20.32 -0.74 8.93
N CYS A 110 -20.37 -1.30 10.15
CA CYS A 110 -19.25 -1.30 11.10
C CYS A 110 -18.05 -2.13 10.60
N VAL A 111 -18.29 -3.32 10.04
CA VAL A 111 -17.22 -4.16 9.45
C VAL A 111 -16.52 -3.44 8.30
N LEU A 112 -17.28 -2.82 7.39
CA LEU A 112 -16.73 -2.06 6.27
C LEU A 112 -15.94 -0.83 6.71
N LEU A 113 -16.40 -0.11 7.75
CA LEU A 113 -15.63 0.99 8.35
C LEU A 113 -14.30 0.49 8.95
N GLY A 114 -14.32 -0.67 9.61
CA GLY A 114 -13.12 -1.35 10.09
C GLY A 114 -12.15 -1.73 8.96
N ILE A 115 -12.65 -2.22 7.83
CA ILE A 115 -11.85 -2.53 6.63
C ILE A 115 -11.25 -1.25 6.02
N ALA A 116 -11.99 -0.14 5.97
CA ALA A 116 -11.47 1.15 5.51
C ALA A 116 -10.31 1.66 6.39
N VAL A 117 -10.46 1.57 7.72
CA VAL A 117 -9.37 1.87 8.67
C VAL A 117 -8.18 0.91 8.48
N LEU A 118 -8.43 -0.39 8.32
CA LEU A 118 -7.38 -1.39 8.08
C LEU A 118 -6.59 -1.09 6.80
N ALA A 119 -7.23 -0.65 5.71
CA ALA A 119 -6.55 -0.24 4.48
C ALA A 119 -5.63 0.98 4.69
N ILE A 120 -6.06 1.95 5.50
CA ILE A 120 -5.24 3.12 5.88
C ILE A 120 -4.05 2.70 6.76
N VAL A 121 -4.25 1.83 7.75
CA VAL A 121 -3.16 1.28 8.59
C VAL A 121 -2.18 0.45 7.76
N THR A 122 -2.69 -0.36 6.81
CA THR A 122 -1.89 -1.11 5.82
C THR A 122 -0.99 -0.17 5.02
N ARG A 123 -1.53 0.95 4.52
CA ARG A 123 -0.79 1.97 3.78
C ARG A 123 0.38 2.51 4.61
N PHE A 124 0.18 2.81 5.89
CA PHE A 124 1.26 3.28 6.77
C PHE A 124 2.27 2.18 7.14
N ALA A 125 1.84 0.92 7.28
CA ALA A 125 2.73 -0.21 7.55
C ALA A 125 3.65 -0.52 6.36
N LEU A 126 3.10 -0.54 5.14
CA LEU A 126 3.86 -0.71 3.90
C LEU A 126 4.78 0.50 3.64
N ALA A 127 4.29 1.74 3.78
CA ALA A 127 5.13 2.94 3.58
C ALA A 127 6.34 3.00 4.54
N LYS A 128 6.24 2.38 5.73
CA LYS A 128 7.36 2.26 6.69
C LYS A 128 8.17 0.95 6.55
N PHE A 129 7.85 0.13 5.55
CA PHE A 129 8.45 -1.19 5.28
C PHE A 129 8.42 -2.16 6.49
N LYS A 130 7.32 -2.17 7.24
CA LYS A 130 7.13 -3.09 8.37
C LYS A 130 6.87 -4.52 7.91
N LYS A 131 7.39 -5.53 8.64
CA LYS A 131 7.07 -6.96 8.47
C LYS A 131 5.56 -7.25 8.39
N SER A 132 4.76 -6.52 9.16
CA SER A 132 3.31 -6.67 9.18
C SER A 132 2.58 -6.06 7.96
N GLY A 133 3.24 -5.21 7.15
CA GLY A 133 2.62 -4.50 6.03
C GLY A 133 1.96 -5.43 4.99
N PRO A 134 2.68 -6.42 4.43
CA PRO A 134 2.08 -7.39 3.51
C PRO A 134 1.00 -8.27 4.16
N VAL A 135 1.14 -8.58 5.46
CA VAL A 135 0.15 -9.38 6.20
C VAL A 135 -1.17 -8.62 6.37
N LEU A 136 -1.10 -7.35 6.76
CA LEU A 136 -2.27 -6.46 6.83
C LEU A 136 -2.93 -6.28 5.46
N LEU A 137 -2.15 -6.21 4.38
CA LEU A 137 -2.70 -6.15 3.02
C LEU A 137 -3.49 -7.40 2.65
N TYR A 138 -2.99 -8.59 2.99
CA TYR A 138 -3.74 -9.84 2.77
C TYR A 138 -5.00 -9.88 3.64
N ALA A 139 -4.94 -9.35 4.88
CA ALA A 139 -6.11 -9.20 5.73
C ALA A 139 -7.17 -8.27 5.11
N VAL A 140 -6.79 -7.14 4.49
CA VAL A 140 -7.74 -6.28 3.74
C VAL A 140 -8.48 -7.08 2.66
N TYR A 141 -7.76 -7.79 1.78
CA TYR A 141 -8.41 -8.55 0.71
C TYR A 141 -9.26 -9.70 1.25
N LEU A 142 -8.77 -10.42 2.27
CA LEU A 142 -9.50 -11.53 2.88
C LEU A 142 -10.77 -11.05 3.60
N SER A 143 -10.72 -9.93 4.33
CA SER A 143 -11.90 -9.31 4.93
C SER A 143 -12.91 -8.82 3.90
N ASN A 144 -12.46 -8.30 2.73
CA ASN A 144 -13.36 -7.94 1.62
C ASN A 144 -14.13 -9.18 1.10
N ILE A 145 -13.43 -10.31 0.94
CA ILE A 145 -14.05 -11.59 0.54
C ILE A 145 -15.01 -12.10 1.62
N ILE A 146 -14.58 -12.12 2.89
CA ILE A 146 -15.36 -12.66 4.01
C ILE A 146 -16.63 -11.86 4.25
N TYR A 147 -16.60 -10.52 4.34
CA TYR A 147 -17.83 -9.75 4.58
C TYR A 147 -18.81 -9.97 3.43
N THR A 148 -18.32 -10.06 2.18
CA THR A 148 -19.18 -10.22 1.00
C THR A 148 -19.96 -11.54 1.08
N PHE A 149 -19.29 -12.66 1.35
CA PHE A 149 -19.97 -13.95 1.53
C PHE A 149 -20.88 -13.97 2.76
N VAL A 150 -20.42 -13.48 3.91
CA VAL A 150 -21.21 -13.48 5.16
C VAL A 150 -22.48 -12.65 5.00
N TYR A 151 -22.38 -11.43 4.47
CA TYR A 151 -23.55 -10.58 4.21
C TYR A 151 -24.48 -11.20 3.17
N THR A 152 -23.99 -11.62 2.00
CA THR A 152 -24.88 -12.15 0.95
C THR A 152 -25.58 -13.43 1.39
N ILE A 153 -24.94 -14.31 2.16
CA ILE A 153 -25.59 -15.52 2.71
C ILE A 153 -26.65 -15.15 3.76
N ALA A 154 -26.32 -14.27 4.71
CA ALA A 154 -27.26 -13.87 5.77
C ALA A 154 -28.46 -13.07 5.24
N ALA A 155 -28.23 -12.13 4.31
CA ALA A 155 -29.31 -11.39 3.67
C ALA A 155 -30.17 -12.29 2.78
N SER A 156 -29.59 -13.28 2.08
CA SER A 156 -30.35 -14.24 1.27
C SER A 156 -31.25 -15.14 2.12
N SER A 157 -30.79 -15.57 3.31
CA SER A 157 -31.62 -16.40 4.21
C SER A 157 -32.75 -15.62 4.88
N ILE A 158 -32.53 -14.34 5.23
CA ILE A 158 -33.56 -13.44 5.75
C ILE A 158 -34.60 -13.11 4.67
N ALA A 159 -34.15 -12.71 3.47
CA ALA A 159 -35.01 -12.34 2.35
C ALA A 159 -35.65 -13.55 1.62
N LYS A 160 -35.24 -14.78 1.96
CA LYS A 160 -35.67 -16.05 1.34
C LYS A 160 -35.49 -16.10 -0.18
N THR A 161 -34.51 -15.39 -0.71
CA THR A 161 -34.19 -15.31 -2.14
C THR A 161 -32.68 -15.21 -2.34
N ASN A 162 -32.19 -15.57 -3.52
CA ASN A 162 -30.75 -15.58 -3.82
C ASN A 162 -30.27 -14.17 -4.20
N LEU A 163 -29.42 -13.57 -3.36
CA LEU A 163 -28.86 -12.22 -3.58
C LEU A 163 -27.46 -12.22 -4.23
N PHE A 164 -26.92 -13.39 -4.61
CA PHE A 164 -25.68 -13.47 -5.39
C PHE A 164 -25.93 -12.97 -6.83
N ASN A 165 -25.29 -11.86 -7.17
CA ASN A 165 -25.39 -11.21 -8.49
C ASN A 165 -23.99 -10.97 -9.08
N TYR A 166 -23.93 -10.56 -10.35
CA TYR A 166 -22.66 -10.33 -11.06
C TYR A 166 -21.73 -9.33 -10.36
N SER A 167 -22.25 -8.29 -9.71
CA SER A 167 -21.42 -7.31 -8.98
C SER A 167 -20.74 -7.95 -7.77
N THR A 168 -21.47 -8.75 -7.00
CA THR A 168 -20.94 -9.57 -5.87
C THR A 168 -19.85 -10.54 -6.36
N ILE A 169 -20.07 -11.20 -7.48
CA ILE A 169 -19.11 -12.15 -8.06
C ILE A 169 -17.85 -11.43 -8.54
N ILE A 170 -17.99 -10.30 -9.23
CA ILE A 170 -16.88 -9.48 -9.73
C ILE A 170 -16.03 -8.92 -8.58
N SER A 171 -16.64 -8.43 -7.49
CA SER A 171 -15.87 -7.89 -6.34
C SER A 171 -15.04 -8.95 -5.63
N VAL A 172 -15.57 -10.18 -5.51
CA VAL A 172 -14.83 -11.34 -5.00
C VAL A 172 -13.69 -11.70 -5.95
N ILE A 173 -13.92 -11.81 -7.26
CA ILE A 173 -12.88 -12.13 -8.25
C ILE A 173 -11.74 -11.10 -8.20
N ILE A 174 -12.06 -9.80 -8.18
CA ILE A 174 -11.05 -8.73 -8.06
C ILE A 174 -10.24 -8.89 -6.78
N SER A 175 -10.90 -9.15 -5.64
CA SER A 175 -10.23 -9.32 -4.34
C SER A 175 -9.31 -10.55 -4.32
N VAL A 176 -9.73 -11.66 -4.91
CA VAL A 176 -8.95 -12.91 -5.04
C VAL A 176 -7.75 -12.72 -5.96
N VAL A 177 -7.93 -12.11 -7.14
CA VAL A 177 -6.84 -11.79 -8.08
C VAL A 177 -5.82 -10.86 -7.43
N MET A 178 -6.28 -9.81 -6.73
CA MET A 178 -5.40 -8.88 -6.03
C MET A 178 -4.66 -9.52 -4.86
N LEU A 179 -5.28 -10.45 -4.12
CA LEU A 179 -4.63 -11.23 -3.08
C LEU A 179 -3.48 -12.08 -3.66
N PHE A 180 -3.73 -12.90 -4.69
CA PHE A 180 -2.70 -13.74 -5.29
C PHE A 180 -1.60 -12.93 -6.00
N ALA A 181 -1.95 -11.86 -6.71
CA ALA A 181 -0.98 -10.98 -7.36
C ALA A 181 -0.04 -10.32 -6.34
N ASN A 182 -0.57 -9.76 -5.25
CA ASN A 182 0.26 -9.15 -4.21
C ASN A 182 1.04 -10.20 -3.41
N TYR A 183 0.47 -11.37 -3.11
CA TYR A 183 1.20 -12.47 -2.47
C TYR A 183 2.45 -12.87 -3.28
N LYS A 184 2.31 -13.02 -4.61
CA LYS A 184 3.43 -13.30 -5.53
C LYS A 184 4.41 -12.12 -5.63
N TYR A 185 3.91 -10.89 -5.64
CA TYR A 185 4.73 -9.66 -5.71
C TYR A 185 5.62 -9.47 -4.47
N PHE A 186 5.06 -9.66 -3.27
CA PHE A 186 5.77 -9.49 -1.99
C PHE A 186 6.60 -10.69 -1.59
N THR A 187 6.21 -11.91 -2.00
CA THR A 187 7.08 -13.09 -1.82
C THR A 187 8.43 -12.94 -2.52
N LYS A 188 8.46 -12.27 -3.69
CA LYS A 188 9.71 -11.90 -4.40
C LYS A 188 10.46 -10.70 -3.81
N ARG A 189 9.94 -10.06 -2.74
CA ARG A 189 10.47 -8.81 -2.15
C ARG A 189 10.51 -8.84 -0.62
N LYS A 190 10.58 -10.04 0.00
CA LYS A 190 10.64 -10.21 1.46
C LYS A 190 11.80 -9.42 2.10
N GLU A 191 12.92 -9.29 1.37
CA GLU A 191 14.10 -8.49 1.77
C GLU A 191 13.83 -7.00 2.02
N LEU A 192 12.71 -6.44 1.54
CA LEU A 192 12.33 -5.05 1.85
C LEU A 192 11.78 -4.89 3.27
N PHE A 193 11.26 -5.96 3.87
CA PHE A 193 10.47 -5.92 5.11
C PHE A 193 11.25 -6.43 6.31
N VAL A 194 12.44 -5.84 6.54
CA VAL A 194 13.33 -6.20 7.65
C VAL A 194 13.00 -5.53 8.99
N LYS A 195 12.07 -4.56 9.00
CA LYS A 195 11.60 -3.85 10.21
C LYS A 195 10.41 -4.59 10.85
#